data_AF-A0A9X1QKZ3-F1
#
_entry.id   AF-A0A9X1QKZ3-F1
#
_cell.length_a   1.000
_cell.length_b   1.000
_cell.length_c   1.000
_cell.angle_alpha   90.00
_cell.angle_beta   90.00
_cell.angle_gamma   90.00
#
_symmetry.space_group_name_H-M   'P 1'
#
loop_
_entity.id
_entity.type
_entity.pdbx_description
1 polymer ?
#
loop_
_entity_poly.entity_id
_entity_poly.type
_entity_poly.pdbx_seq_one_letter_code
_entity_poly.pdbx_strand_id
1 'polypeptide(L)'
;MKKIEEQLESIEEVLSLVIRKNASIEKLIQTASESQNKTLSDTLIELKKHLKHNLSSQYLETYLSQIQQAVLNVPKESQVRHHHHFDIQSKGFIISAAALLLSTAISIAVAISYYNESSRLKETDLKFRVARQLSPALTARVDSIYYEDPALAELETQKREANELTIKEAEELLKHKQMEAKKAKELLKQLKKE
;
A
#
# COMPACT_ATOMS: atom_id res chain seq x y z
N MET A 1 14.13 22.87 -13.39
CA MET A 1 13.73 22.07 -14.55
C MET A 1 14.91 21.32 -15.16
N LYS A 2 16.02 21.98 -15.52
CA LYS A 2 17.25 21.34 -16.04
C LYS A 2 17.72 20.05 -15.35
N LYS A 3 17.70 20.01 -14.02
CA LYS A 3 18.16 18.84 -13.22
C LYS A 3 17.24 17.61 -13.33
N ILE A 4 15.96 17.81 -13.64
CA ILE A 4 14.99 16.73 -13.85
C ILE A 4 15.12 16.18 -15.27
N GLU A 5 15.35 17.05 -16.25
CA GLU A 5 15.62 16.65 -17.65
C GLU A 5 16.91 15.83 -17.76
N GLU A 6 18.00 16.25 -17.12
CA GLU A 6 19.26 15.49 -17.09
C GLU A 6 19.12 14.11 -16.43
N GLN A 7 18.28 13.99 -15.40
CA GLN A 7 17.98 12.68 -14.79
C GLN A 7 17.10 11.81 -15.68
N LEU A 8 16.17 12.41 -16.43
CA LEU A 8 15.33 11.68 -17.38
C LEU A 8 16.17 11.15 -18.55
N GLU A 9 17.07 11.97 -19.08
CA GLU A 9 17.98 11.63 -20.18
C GLU A 9 18.96 10.51 -19.77
N SER A 10 19.48 10.56 -18.54
CA SER A 10 20.31 9.48 -17.99
C SER A 10 19.55 8.16 -17.82
N ILE A 11 18.27 8.21 -17.42
CA ILE A 11 17.41 7.01 -17.31
C ILE A 11 17.11 6.43 -18.69
N GLU A 12 16.83 7.29 -19.68
CA GLU A 12 16.59 6.89 -21.06
C GLU A 12 17.82 6.23 -21.69
N GLU A 13 19.01 6.77 -21.42
CA GLU A 13 20.28 6.20 -21.87
C GLU A 13 20.52 4.79 -21.25
N VAL A 14 20.27 4.63 -19.95
CA VAL A 14 20.37 3.32 -19.28
C VAL A 14 19.36 2.31 -19.81
N LEU A 15 18.11 2.73 -20.06
CA LEU A 15 17.09 1.88 -20.66
C LEU A 15 17.49 1.44 -22.08
N SER A 16 18.02 2.35 -22.89
CA SER A 16 18.49 2.03 -24.24
C SER A 16 19.64 1.01 -24.23
N LEU A 17 20.56 1.13 -23.26
CA LEU A 17 21.67 0.21 -23.06
C LEU A 17 21.17 -1.19 -22.65
N VAL A 18 20.19 -1.25 -21.74
CA VAL A 18 19.58 -2.51 -21.28
C VAL A 18 18.83 -3.21 -22.42
N ILE A 19 18.05 -2.46 -23.21
CA ILE A 19 17.34 -2.99 -24.39
C ILE A 19 18.33 -3.58 -25.38
N ARG A 20 19.43 -2.87 -25.67
CA ARG A 20 20.48 -3.34 -26.59
C ARG A 20 21.17 -4.61 -26.10
N LYS A 21 21.46 -4.70 -24.79
CA LYS A 21 22.07 -5.90 -24.20
C LYS A 21 21.12 -7.09 -24.22
N ASN A 22 19.84 -6.89 -23.91
CA ASN A 22 18.83 -7.94 -23.97
C ASN A 22 18.65 -8.48 -25.39
N ALA A 23 18.57 -7.61 -26.40
CA ALA A 23 18.52 -8.02 -27.80
C ALA A 23 19.76 -8.81 -28.24
N SER A 24 20.94 -8.45 -27.73
CA SER A 24 22.17 -9.21 -27.99
C SER A 24 22.17 -10.59 -27.34
N ILE A 25 21.61 -10.72 -26.13
CA ILE A 25 21.48 -12.01 -25.43
C ILE A 25 20.47 -12.91 -26.17
N GLU A 26 19.34 -12.35 -26.61
CA GLU A 26 18.34 -13.07 -27.40
C GLU A 26 18.94 -13.62 -28.70
N LYS A 27 19.74 -12.80 -29.40
CA LYS A 27 20.46 -13.23 -30.61
C LYS A 27 21.47 -14.36 -30.33
N LEU A 28 22.18 -14.31 -29.20
CA LEU A 28 23.13 -15.37 -28.82
C LEU A 28 22.42 -16.67 -28.48
N ILE A 29 21.29 -16.61 -27.77
CA ILE A 29 20.44 -17.77 -27.46
C ILE A 29 19.92 -18.39 -28.77
N GLN A 30 19.42 -17.55 -29.69
CA GLN A 30 18.92 -18.02 -30.97
C GLN A 30 20.01 -18.65 -31.83
N THR A 31 21.21 -18.05 -31.88
CA THR A 31 22.36 -18.61 -32.60
C THR A 31 22.81 -19.95 -32.00
N ALA A 32 22.81 -20.09 -30.67
CA ALA A 32 23.16 -21.34 -29.99
C ALA A 32 22.13 -22.45 -30.26
N SER A 33 20.84 -22.10 -30.26
CA SER A 33 19.74 -23.02 -30.58
C SER A 33 19.77 -23.46 -32.05
N GLU A 34 19.97 -22.52 -32.98
CA GLU A 34 20.10 -22.80 -34.42
C GLU A 34 21.33 -23.66 -34.72
N SER A 35 22.46 -23.41 -34.04
CA SER A 35 23.67 -24.23 -34.17
C SER A 35 23.44 -25.66 -33.69
N GLN A 36 22.78 -25.87 -32.55
CA GLN A 36 22.47 -27.21 -32.04
C GLN A 36 21.50 -27.97 -32.97
N ASN A 37 20.45 -27.29 -33.43
CA ASN A 37 19.48 -27.89 -34.35
C ASN A 37 20.12 -28.26 -35.69
N LYS A 38 21.04 -27.44 -36.19
CA LYS A 38 21.79 -27.74 -37.42
C LYS A 38 22.67 -28.98 -37.24
N THR A 39 23.42 -29.09 -36.13
CA THR A 39 24.24 -30.28 -35.85
C THR A 39 23.40 -31.56 -35.72
N LEU A 40 22.23 -31.48 -35.08
CA LEU A 40 21.30 -32.61 -35.01
C LEU A 40 20.69 -32.96 -36.38
N SER A 41 20.38 -31.96 -37.21
CA SER A 41 19.85 -32.19 -38.56
C SER A 41 20.90 -32.82 -39.48
N ASP A 42 22.14 -32.31 -39.45
CA ASP A 42 23.25 -32.81 -40.26
C ASP A 42 23.59 -34.26 -39.91
N THR A 43 23.64 -34.60 -38.61
CA THR A 43 23.85 -35.98 -38.15
C THR A 43 22.71 -36.93 -38.55
N LEU A 44 21.45 -36.48 -38.54
CA LEU A 44 20.32 -37.28 -39.02
C LEU A 44 20.33 -37.48 -40.54
N ILE A 45 20.76 -36.48 -41.31
CA ILE A 45 20.90 -36.57 -42.77
C ILE A 45 22.03 -37.56 -43.11
N GLU A 46 23.15 -37.50 -42.40
CA GLU A 46 24.26 -38.43 -42.54
C GLU A 46 23.84 -39.87 -42.19
N LEU A 47 23.10 -40.05 -41.09
CA LEU A 47 22.54 -41.34 -40.68
C LEU A 47 21.59 -41.91 -41.75
N LYS A 48 20.69 -41.09 -42.30
CA LYS A 48 19.79 -41.48 -43.39
C LYS A 48 20.56 -41.91 -44.65
N LYS A 49 21.68 -41.25 -44.96
CA LYS A 49 22.53 -41.58 -46.12
C LYS A 49 23.27 -42.90 -45.91
N HIS A 50 23.79 -43.16 -44.71
CA HIS A 50 24.54 -44.38 -44.39
C HIS A 50 23.64 -45.61 -44.24
N LEU A 51 22.46 -45.48 -43.63
CA LEU A 51 21.45 -46.56 -43.56
C LEU A 51 20.97 -47.03 -44.94
N LYS A 52 20.96 -46.12 -45.92
CA LYS A 52 20.57 -46.44 -47.29
C LYS A 52 21.64 -47.23 -48.05
N HIS A 53 22.90 -47.24 -47.59
CA HIS A 53 24.03 -47.83 -48.29
C HIS A 53 24.71 -49.00 -47.56
N ASN A 54 24.66 -49.10 -46.22
CA ASN A 54 25.30 -50.22 -45.48
C ASN A 54 24.54 -50.55 -44.19
N LEU A 55 24.04 -51.79 -44.08
CA LEU A 55 23.36 -52.36 -42.91
C LEU A 55 24.33 -53.11 -41.99
N SER A 56 25.45 -52.49 -41.62
CA SER A 56 26.34 -53.08 -40.60
C SER A 56 25.93 -52.59 -39.21
N SER A 57 25.57 -53.54 -38.34
CA SER A 57 25.14 -53.31 -36.95
C SER A 57 26.15 -52.50 -36.13
N GLN A 58 27.44 -52.63 -36.44
CA GLN A 58 28.53 -51.99 -35.70
C GLN A 58 28.59 -50.46 -35.92
N TYR A 59 28.21 -49.99 -37.12
CA TYR A 59 28.09 -48.56 -37.38
C TYR A 59 26.85 -47.97 -36.71
N LEU A 60 25.75 -48.72 -36.69
CA LEU A 60 24.51 -48.32 -36.02
C LEU A 60 24.69 -48.11 -34.51
N GLU A 61 25.42 -48.99 -33.84
CA GLU A 61 25.74 -48.83 -32.42
C GLU A 61 26.59 -47.58 -32.16
N THR A 62 27.59 -47.33 -33.02
CA THR A 62 28.46 -46.17 -32.90
C THR A 62 27.66 -44.86 -33.05
N TYR A 63 26.77 -44.77 -34.04
CA TYR A 63 25.93 -43.58 -34.22
C TYR A 63 24.85 -43.42 -33.14
N LEU A 64 24.25 -44.51 -32.66
CA LEU A 64 23.32 -44.47 -31.53
C LEU A 64 24.03 -43.94 -30.28
N SER A 65 25.29 -44.32 -30.05
CA SER A 65 26.08 -43.79 -28.93
C SER A 65 26.37 -42.30 -29.09
N GLN A 66 26.65 -41.83 -30.31
CA GLN A 66 26.89 -40.40 -30.59
C GLN A 66 25.62 -39.56 -30.43
N ILE A 67 24.46 -40.06 -30.89
CA ILE A 67 23.17 -39.40 -30.69
C ILE A 67 22.80 -39.39 -29.20
N GLN A 68 23.03 -40.50 -28.49
CA GLN A 68 22.80 -40.57 -27.07
C GLN A 68 23.69 -39.56 -26.31
N GLN A 69 24.97 -39.44 -26.68
CA GLN A 69 25.84 -38.40 -26.13
C GLN A 69 25.37 -36.99 -26.48
N ALA A 70 24.98 -36.73 -27.73
CA ALA A 70 24.50 -35.42 -28.15
C ALA A 70 23.24 -35.02 -27.37
N VAL A 71 22.28 -35.93 -27.19
CA VAL A 71 21.05 -35.71 -26.41
C VAL A 71 21.35 -35.53 -24.92
N LEU A 72 22.34 -36.24 -24.37
CA LEU A 72 22.78 -36.04 -22.99
C LEU A 72 23.51 -34.71 -22.78
N ASN A 73 24.19 -34.21 -23.81
CA ASN A 73 24.89 -32.93 -23.79
C ASN A 73 23.97 -31.74 -24.07
N VAL A 74 22.71 -31.97 -24.49
CA VAL A 74 21.69 -30.91 -24.50
C VAL A 74 21.39 -30.54 -23.04
N PRO A 75 21.65 -29.30 -22.62
CA PRO A 75 21.38 -28.89 -21.24
C PRO A 75 19.87 -29.02 -20.98
N LYS A 76 19.48 -29.97 -20.12
CA LYS A 76 18.07 -30.30 -19.82
C LYS A 76 17.31 -29.16 -19.16
N GLU A 77 18.03 -28.22 -18.56
CA GLU A 77 17.45 -27.03 -17.95
C GLU A 77 18.38 -25.86 -18.26
N SER A 78 17.80 -24.78 -18.80
CA SER A 78 18.42 -23.47 -18.77
C SER A 78 18.67 -23.15 -17.30
N GLN A 79 19.90 -23.33 -16.82
CA GLN A 79 20.31 -22.93 -15.47
C GLN A 79 20.41 -21.40 -15.38
N VAL A 80 19.39 -20.68 -15.83
CA VAL A 80 19.19 -19.28 -15.47
C VAL A 80 18.68 -19.30 -14.04
N ARG A 81 19.63 -19.45 -13.10
CA ARG A 81 19.42 -19.03 -11.72
C ARG A 81 19.16 -17.53 -11.78
N HIS A 82 17.89 -17.14 -11.72
CA HIS A 82 17.47 -15.75 -11.53
C HIS A 82 17.93 -15.29 -10.15
N HIS A 83 19.20 -14.91 -10.07
CA HIS A 83 19.77 -14.24 -8.93
C HIS A 83 19.23 -12.80 -8.95
N HIS A 84 18.08 -12.57 -8.33
CA HIS A 84 17.61 -11.22 -8.00
C HIS A 84 18.52 -10.63 -6.90
N HIS A 85 19.77 -10.35 -7.25
CA HIS A 85 20.60 -9.49 -6.41
C HIS A 85 20.07 -8.08 -6.62
N PHE A 86 19.39 -7.54 -5.60
CA PHE A 86 19.25 -6.10 -5.47
C PHE A 86 20.66 -5.54 -5.35
N ASP A 87 21.12 -4.93 -6.44
CA ASP A 87 22.42 -4.30 -6.53
C ASP A 87 22.59 -3.33 -5.35
N ILE A 88 23.82 -3.17 -4.85
CA ILE A 88 24.07 -2.32 -3.67
C ILE A 88 23.60 -0.88 -3.94
N GLN A 89 23.59 -0.46 -5.21
CA GLN A 89 23.01 0.80 -5.67
C GLN A 89 21.47 0.85 -5.59
N SER A 90 20.75 -0.26 -5.79
CA SER A 90 19.28 -0.29 -5.70
C SER A 90 18.76 -0.26 -4.26
N LYS A 91 19.59 -0.65 -3.27
CA LYS A 91 19.21 -0.56 -1.84
C LYS A 91 18.98 0.90 -1.43
N GLY A 92 19.82 1.83 -1.91
CA GLY A 92 19.64 3.27 -1.68
C GLY A 92 18.34 3.79 -2.28
N PHE A 93 17.98 3.34 -3.49
CA PHE A 93 16.72 3.71 -4.13
C PHE A 93 15.51 3.23 -3.32
N ILE A 94 15.50 1.98 -2.87
CA ILE A 94 14.39 1.42 -2.05
C ILE A 94 14.26 2.17 -0.72
N ILE A 95 15.37 2.46 -0.04
CA ILE A 95 15.37 3.23 1.20
C ILE A 95 14.85 4.66 0.94
N SER A 96 15.27 5.30 -0.16
CA SER A 96 14.77 6.63 -0.52
C SER A 96 13.28 6.63 -0.85
N ALA A 97 12.79 5.60 -1.56
CA ALA A 97 11.39 5.44 -1.89
C ALA A 97 10.56 5.21 -0.62
N ALA A 98 11.04 4.37 0.31
CA ALA A 98 10.40 4.17 1.60
C ALA A 98 10.37 5.46 2.42
N ALA A 99 11.47 6.21 2.47
CA ALA A 99 11.53 7.50 3.17
C ALA A 99 10.58 8.53 2.56
N LEU A 100 10.48 8.60 1.22
CA LEU A 100 9.55 9.48 0.52
C LEU A 100 8.09 9.10 0.80
N LEU A 101 7.76 7.81 0.80
CA LEU A 101 6.42 7.34 1.14
C LEU A 101 6.06 7.69 2.58
N LEU A 102 6.97 7.48 3.53
CA LEU A 102 6.77 7.88 4.93
C LEU A 102 6.58 9.39 5.06
N SER A 103 7.43 10.19 4.42
CA SER A 103 7.32 11.65 4.44
C SER A 103 5.98 12.13 3.85
N THR A 104 5.54 11.49 2.76
CA THR A 104 4.27 11.81 2.11
C THR A 104 3.09 11.44 3.01
N ALA A 105 3.12 10.25 3.62
CA ALA A 105 2.10 9.81 4.56
C ALA A 105 1.97 10.75 5.77
N ILE A 106 3.11 11.17 6.35
CA ILE A 106 3.14 12.15 7.44
C ILE A 106 2.55 13.49 6.96
N SER A 107 2.96 13.96 5.79
CA SER A 107 2.46 15.22 5.22
C SER A 107 0.94 15.20 5.00
N ILE A 108 0.41 14.09 4.48
CA ILE A 108 -1.03 13.90 4.29
C ILE A 108 -1.75 13.86 5.65
N ALA A 109 -1.23 13.11 6.62
CA ALA A 109 -1.82 13.02 7.95
C ALA A 109 -1.89 14.40 8.62
N VAL A 110 -0.80 15.17 8.52
CA VAL A 110 -0.72 16.55 9.01
C VAL A 110 -1.73 17.44 8.27
N ALA A 111 -1.80 17.37 6.94
CA ALA A 111 -2.74 18.16 6.15
C ALA A 111 -4.21 17.87 6.52
N ILE A 112 -4.57 16.60 6.69
CA ILE A 112 -5.91 16.20 7.14
C ILE A 112 -6.18 16.72 8.55
N SER A 113 -5.24 16.58 9.47
CA SER A 113 -5.37 17.08 10.84
C SER A 113 -5.59 18.59 10.87
N TYR A 114 -4.79 19.36 10.14
CA TYR A 114 -4.95 20.82 10.01
C TYR A 114 -6.28 21.20 9.37
N TYR A 115 -6.74 20.47 8.34
CA TYR A 115 -8.01 20.76 7.69
C TYR A 115 -9.19 20.55 8.64
N ASN A 116 -9.20 19.43 9.37
CA ASN A 116 -10.24 19.12 10.35
C ASN A 116 -10.24 20.15 11.49
N GLU A 117 -9.06 20.47 12.02
CA GLU A 117 -8.92 21.45 13.08
C GLU A 117 -9.36 22.85 12.63
N SER A 118 -8.94 23.28 11.44
CA SER A 118 -9.33 24.57 10.88
C SER A 118 -10.84 24.67 10.66
N SER A 119 -11.46 23.59 10.17
CA SER A 119 -12.92 23.54 9.96
C SER A 119 -13.65 23.63 11.30
N ARG A 120 -13.20 22.87 12.31
CA ARG A 120 -13.74 22.94 13.68
C ARG A 120 -13.60 24.34 14.28
N LEU A 121 -12.42 24.95 14.18
CA LEU A 121 -12.17 26.30 14.69
C LEU A 121 -13.02 27.35 13.97
N LYS A 122 -13.22 27.24 12.65
CA LYS A 122 -14.10 28.15 11.89
C LYS A 122 -15.55 28.06 12.35
N GLU A 123 -16.04 26.85 12.61
CA GLU A 123 -17.40 26.66 13.10
C GLU A 123 -17.58 27.26 14.50
N THR A 124 -16.65 26.99 15.42
CA THR A 124 -16.68 27.55 16.78
C THR A 124 -16.56 29.08 16.76
N ASP A 125 -15.68 29.63 15.95
CA ASP A 125 -15.51 31.08 15.78
C ASP A 125 -16.81 31.75 15.28
N LEU A 126 -17.49 31.15 14.30
CA LEU A 126 -18.78 31.69 13.83
C LEU A 126 -19.83 31.68 14.94
N LYS A 127 -20.00 30.55 15.64
CA LYS A 127 -20.95 30.42 16.76
C LYS A 127 -20.67 31.44 17.85
N PHE A 128 -19.38 31.63 18.19
CA PHE A 128 -18.98 32.58 19.21
C PHE A 128 -19.20 34.04 18.78
N ARG A 129 -18.90 34.40 17.53
CA ARG A 129 -19.23 35.73 16.98
C ARG A 129 -20.72 36.02 16.99
N VAL A 130 -21.55 35.04 16.65
CA VAL A 130 -23.02 35.15 16.74
C VAL A 130 -23.44 35.35 18.21
N ALA A 131 -22.93 34.54 19.14
CA ALA A 131 -23.23 34.68 20.56
C ALA A 131 -22.82 36.06 21.11
N ARG A 132 -21.70 36.61 20.65
CA ARG A 132 -21.24 37.96 21.02
C ARG A 132 -22.17 39.05 20.53
N GLN A 133 -22.77 38.90 19.35
CA GLN A 133 -23.77 39.84 18.85
C GLN A 133 -25.10 39.72 19.59
N LEU A 134 -25.53 38.50 19.93
CA LEU A 134 -26.78 38.25 20.64
C LEU A 134 -26.71 38.64 22.12
N SER A 135 -25.56 38.45 22.77
CA SER A 135 -25.36 38.79 24.18
C SER A 135 -23.93 39.33 24.43
N PRO A 136 -23.71 40.62 24.14
CA PRO A 136 -22.38 41.24 24.31
C PRO A 136 -21.90 41.23 25.76
N ALA A 137 -22.79 41.49 26.71
CA ALA A 137 -22.43 41.54 28.13
C ALA A 137 -21.99 40.18 28.68
N LEU A 138 -22.68 39.10 28.28
CA LEU A 138 -22.33 37.75 28.73
C LEU A 138 -21.00 37.30 28.12
N THR A 139 -20.81 37.51 26.82
CA THR A 139 -19.57 37.15 26.14
C THR A 139 -18.37 37.97 26.64
N ALA A 140 -18.54 39.27 26.94
CA ALA A 140 -17.48 40.08 27.54
C ALA A 140 -17.03 39.55 28.91
N ARG A 141 -17.96 39.03 29.72
CA ARG A 141 -17.64 38.40 31.00
C ARG A 141 -16.93 37.06 30.83
N VAL A 142 -17.34 36.27 29.84
CA VAL A 142 -16.66 35.01 29.51
C VAL A 142 -15.23 35.30 29.05
N ASP A 143 -15.06 36.28 28.16
CA ASP A 143 -13.75 36.74 27.71
C ASP A 143 -12.89 37.21 28.89
N SER A 144 -13.45 38.00 29.83
CA SER A 144 -12.68 38.47 30.99
C SER A 144 -12.19 37.33 31.88
N ILE A 145 -13.04 36.33 32.14
CA ILE A 145 -12.66 35.15 32.93
C ILE A 145 -11.53 34.37 32.22
N TYR A 146 -11.66 34.17 30.90
CA TYR A 146 -10.66 33.46 30.12
C TYR A 146 -9.31 34.20 30.08
N TYR A 147 -9.31 35.53 29.88
CA TYR A 147 -8.07 36.31 29.83
C TYR A 147 -7.41 36.51 31.20
N GLU A 148 -8.18 36.43 32.29
CA GLU A 148 -7.64 36.52 33.64
C GLU A 148 -6.85 35.26 34.02
N ASP A 149 -7.43 34.07 33.81
CA ASP A 149 -6.74 32.80 33.99
C ASP A 149 -7.30 31.72 33.04
N PRO A 150 -6.65 31.49 31.88
CA PRO A 150 -7.11 30.53 30.90
C PRO A 150 -7.16 29.09 31.42
N ALA A 151 -6.19 28.72 32.27
CA ALA A 151 -6.06 27.35 32.76
C ALA A 151 -7.14 27.03 33.80
N LEU A 152 -7.41 27.97 34.70
CA LEU A 152 -8.50 27.84 35.65
C LEU A 152 -9.87 27.88 34.96
N ALA A 153 -10.03 28.76 33.97
CA ALA A 153 -11.26 28.84 33.18
C ALA A 153 -11.59 27.52 32.45
N GLU A 154 -10.58 26.88 31.85
CA GLU A 154 -10.74 25.57 31.21
C GLU A 154 -11.13 24.51 32.24
N LEU A 155 -10.41 24.42 33.36
CA LEU A 155 -10.67 23.43 34.41
C LEU A 155 -12.08 23.57 34.99
N GLU A 156 -12.50 24.80 35.30
CA GLU A 156 -13.82 25.05 35.87
C GLU A 156 -14.95 24.76 34.87
N THR A 157 -14.73 25.09 33.58
CA THR A 157 -15.67 24.76 32.51
C THR A 157 -15.85 23.26 32.37
N GLN A 158 -14.76 22.49 32.27
CA GLN A 158 -14.82 21.03 32.19
C GLN A 158 -15.55 20.42 33.39
N LYS A 159 -15.29 20.93 34.61
CA LYS A 159 -15.99 20.48 35.82
C LYS A 159 -17.50 20.74 35.75
N ARG A 160 -17.91 21.92 35.27
CA ARG A 160 -19.32 22.29 35.13
C ARG A 160 -20.02 21.44 34.06
N GLU A 161 -19.37 21.22 32.92
CA GLU A 161 -19.87 20.37 31.84
C GLU A 161 -20.07 18.92 32.30
N ALA A 162 -19.10 18.35 33.03
CA ALA A 162 -19.20 17.00 33.60
C ALA A 162 -20.36 16.87 34.60
N ASN A 163 -20.54 17.89 35.45
CA ASN A 163 -21.66 17.92 36.40
C ASN A 163 -23.00 18.03 35.67
N GLU A 164 -23.11 18.86 34.62
CA GLU A 164 -24.34 19.00 33.84
C GLU A 164 -24.73 17.69 33.15
N LEU A 165 -23.75 16.94 32.62
CA LEU A 165 -23.98 15.61 32.05
C LEU A 165 -24.54 14.64 33.10
N THR A 166 -23.94 14.61 34.30
CA THR A 166 -24.39 13.73 35.38
C THR A 166 -25.81 14.08 35.82
N ILE A 167 -26.14 15.36 35.89
CA ILE A 167 -27.50 15.82 36.22
C ILE A 167 -28.49 15.38 35.14
N LYS A 168 -28.15 15.58 33.85
CA LYS A 168 -29.01 15.15 32.73
C LYS A 168 -29.25 13.64 32.75
N GLU A 169 -28.22 12.83 32.96
CA GLU A 169 -28.35 11.38 33.07
C GLU A 169 -29.25 10.98 34.26
N ALA A 170 -29.08 11.63 35.42
CA ALA A 170 -29.93 11.40 36.57
C ALA A 170 -31.40 11.80 36.31
N GLU A 171 -31.64 12.91 35.62
CA GLU A 171 -32.98 13.34 35.22
C GLU A 171 -33.64 12.37 34.24
N GLU A 172 -32.89 11.87 33.25
CA GLU A 172 -33.38 10.88 32.30
C GLU A 172 -33.71 9.55 32.99
N LEU A 173 -32.85 9.08 33.90
CA LEU A 173 -33.08 7.88 34.69
C LEU A 173 -34.31 8.04 35.59
N LEU A 174 -34.47 9.20 36.23
CA LEU A 174 -35.64 9.52 37.05
C LEU A 174 -36.92 9.51 36.20
N LYS A 175 -36.92 10.14 35.02
CA LYS A 175 -38.05 10.10 34.08
C LYS A 175 -38.39 8.67 33.68
N HIS A 176 -37.39 7.85 33.37
CA HIS A 176 -37.60 6.44 33.02
C HIS A 176 -38.25 5.66 34.16
N LYS A 177 -37.71 5.79 35.38
CA LYS A 177 -38.24 5.12 36.58
C LYS A 177 -39.67 5.58 36.91
N GLN A 178 -39.98 6.86 36.73
CA GLN A 178 -41.33 7.37 36.89
C GLN A 178 -42.30 6.78 35.86
N MET A 179 -41.89 6.62 34.61
CA MET A 179 -42.71 5.97 33.58
C MET A 179 -42.95 4.49 33.90
N GLU A 180 -41.93 3.75 34.33
CA GLU A 180 -42.07 2.35 34.77
C GLU A 180 -43.05 2.23 35.95
N ALA A 181 -42.90 3.09 36.97
CA ALA A 181 -43.77 3.10 38.14
C ALA A 181 -45.23 3.44 37.79
N LYS A 182 -45.47 4.35 36.83
CA LYS A 182 -46.81 4.65 36.32
C LYS A 182 -47.43 3.43 35.64
N LYS A 183 -46.69 2.78 34.73
CA LYS A 183 -47.15 1.55 34.04
C LYS A 183 -47.47 0.43 35.03
N ALA A 184 -46.61 0.19 36.02
CA ALA A 184 -46.85 -0.82 37.06
C ALA A 184 -48.11 -0.52 37.90
N LYS A 185 -48.35 0.76 38.23
CA LYS A 185 -49.57 1.17 38.94
C LYS A 185 -50.83 0.98 38.09
N GLU A 186 -50.77 1.22 36.79
CA GLU A 186 -51.88 0.97 35.86
C GLU A 186 -52.20 -0.51 35.77
N LEU A 187 -51.19 -1.38 35.61
CA LEU A 187 -51.37 -2.84 35.62
C LEU A 187 -52.00 -3.34 36.93
N LEU A 188 -51.53 -2.86 38.09
CA LEU A 188 -52.14 -3.20 39.37
C LEU A 188 -53.61 -2.77 39.49
N LYS A 189 -53.99 -1.62 38.90
CA LYS A 189 -55.39 -1.18 38.87
C LYS A 189 -56.25 -2.05 37.96
N GLN A 190 -55.71 -2.55 36.86
CA GLN A 190 -56.42 -3.47 35.97
C GLN A 190 -56.66 -4.81 36.67
N LEU A 191 -55.64 -5.39 37.31
CA LEU A 191 -55.75 -6.66 38.05
C LEU A 191 -56.69 -6.61 39.25
N LYS A 192 -56.94 -5.43 39.85
CA LYS A 192 -57.87 -5.26 40.98
C LYS A 192 -59.33 -5.03 40.57
N LYS A 193 -59.61 -4.89 39.27
CA LYS A 193 -60.97 -4.70 38.74
C LYS A 193 -61.61 -6.01 38.24
N GLU A 194 -60.82 -7.07 38.13
CA GLU A 194 -61.29 -8.46 37.99
C GLU A 194 -61.58 -9.05 39.38
#